data_AF-A0A443RTS7-F1
#
_entry.id   AF-A0A443RTS7-F1
#
_cell.length_a   1.000
_cell.length_b   1.000
_cell.length_c   1.000
_cell.angle_alpha   90.00
_cell.angle_beta   90.00
_cell.angle_gamma   90.00
#
_symmetry.space_group_name_H-M   'P 1'
#
loop_
_entity.id
_entity.type
_entity.pdbx_description
1 polymer ?
#
loop_
_entity_poly.entity_id
_entity_poly.type
_entity_poly.pdbx_seq_one_letter_code
_entity_poly.pdbx_strand_id
1 'polypeptide(L)'
;VPLKRGYIGVVNRSQSDITTNKDIKAAIEAEAQFFETHPAYKDIAHRLGTPYLQRSLNEQLIKHIKKSMPGLMQKLDTTVREVEVQQEKFALSFGNENSKRKIIFNALQEINNEFDMKVGLVLKSSKAPLEKDKLTGGALINRLMNEKYRSAIQKMSLNNEQMRREISLAITNIRGVHLGLFTPDMAFEAIVISELGACAFAMLIYI
;
A
#
# COMPACT_ATOMS: atom_id res chain seq x y z
N VAL A 1 40.51 -3.11 -21.29
CA VAL A 1 39.69 -4.06 -20.52
C VAL A 1 39.52 -5.34 -21.34
N PRO A 2 39.98 -6.52 -20.90
CA PRO A 2 39.85 -7.75 -21.69
C PRO A 2 38.41 -8.29 -21.69
N LEU A 3 37.93 -8.76 -22.84
CA LEU A 3 36.59 -9.35 -23.00
C LEU A 3 36.55 -10.77 -22.41
N LYS A 4 35.51 -11.06 -21.61
CA LYS A 4 35.31 -12.37 -20.95
C LYS A 4 35.13 -13.57 -21.91
N ARG A 5 34.92 -13.33 -23.20
CA ARG A 5 34.60 -14.37 -24.21
C ARG A 5 35.62 -14.42 -25.36
N GLY A 6 36.69 -13.65 -25.28
CA GLY A 6 37.73 -13.58 -26.31
C GLY A 6 37.29 -12.88 -27.60
N TYR A 7 38.13 -13.03 -28.63
CA TYR A 7 37.94 -12.50 -29.97
C TYR A 7 37.98 -13.65 -30.97
N ILE A 8 37.12 -13.60 -31.98
CA ILE A 8 37.10 -14.56 -33.10
C ILE A 8 37.19 -13.73 -34.38
N GLY A 9 38.26 -13.94 -35.16
CA GLY A 9 38.43 -13.31 -36.46
C GLY A 9 37.66 -14.07 -37.54
N VAL A 10 37.04 -13.33 -38.46
CA VAL A 10 36.33 -13.86 -39.63
C VAL A 10 36.73 -13.09 -40.89
N VAL A 11 36.74 -13.76 -42.03
CA VAL A 11 36.99 -13.16 -43.34
C VAL A 11 35.71 -13.22 -44.16
N ASN A 12 35.19 -12.05 -44.52
CA ASN A 12 33.95 -11.93 -45.27
C ASN A 12 34.20 -11.67 -46.76
N ARG A 13 33.13 -11.77 -47.55
CA ARG A 13 33.13 -11.34 -48.96
C ARG A 13 33.42 -9.85 -49.07
N SER A 14 34.33 -9.49 -49.98
CA SER A 14 34.61 -8.10 -50.36
C SER A 14 33.49 -7.53 -51.24
N GLN A 15 33.54 -6.23 -51.51
CA GLN A 15 32.55 -5.58 -52.39
C GLN A 15 32.54 -6.18 -53.81
N SER A 16 33.71 -6.57 -54.33
CA SER A 16 33.81 -7.24 -55.63
C SER A 16 33.17 -8.64 -55.62
N ASP A 17 33.40 -9.41 -54.55
CA ASP A 17 32.82 -10.75 -54.37
C ASP A 17 31.29 -10.73 -54.26
N ILE A 18 30.74 -9.62 -53.75
CA ILE A 18 29.29 -9.40 -53.71
C ILE A 18 28.77 -9.10 -55.11
N THR A 19 29.45 -8.23 -55.88
CA THR A 19 29.03 -7.91 -57.25
C THR A 19 29.10 -9.11 -58.19
N THR A 20 30.02 -10.05 -57.97
CA THR A 20 30.16 -11.28 -58.76
C THR A 20 29.31 -12.44 -58.24
N ASN A 21 28.48 -12.21 -57.21
CA ASN A 21 27.65 -13.23 -56.56
C ASN A 21 28.45 -14.48 -56.16
N LYS A 22 29.62 -14.29 -55.54
CA LYS A 22 30.42 -15.40 -55.01
C LYS A 22 29.59 -16.22 -54.03
N ASP A 23 29.55 -17.53 -54.28
CA ASP A 23 28.81 -18.47 -53.44
C ASP A 23 29.34 -18.50 -52.00
N ILE A 24 28.43 -18.76 -51.06
CA ILE A 24 28.74 -18.77 -49.62
C ILE A 24 29.71 -19.92 -49.30
N LYS A 25 29.55 -21.09 -49.93
CA LYS A 25 30.47 -22.22 -49.71
C LYS A 25 31.88 -21.89 -50.19
N ALA A 26 31.99 -21.29 -51.37
CA ALA A 26 33.26 -20.81 -51.90
C ALA A 26 33.91 -19.73 -51.02
N ALA A 27 33.12 -18.88 -50.36
CA ALA A 27 33.63 -17.90 -49.40
C ALA A 27 34.17 -18.56 -48.12
N ILE A 28 33.49 -19.59 -47.59
CA ILE A 28 33.93 -20.34 -46.41
C ILE A 28 35.21 -21.13 -46.69
N GLU A 29 35.31 -21.75 -47.87
CA GLU A 29 36.53 -22.47 -48.28
C GLU A 29 37.71 -21.51 -48.46
N ALA A 30 37.49 -20.34 -49.06
CA ALA A 30 38.51 -19.30 -49.17
C ALA A 30 38.94 -18.75 -47.80
N GLU A 31 38.00 -18.60 -46.86
CA GLU A 31 38.29 -18.21 -45.47
C GLU A 31 39.19 -19.25 -44.78
N ALA A 32 38.87 -20.54 -44.91
CA ALA A 32 39.67 -21.62 -44.33
C ALA A 32 41.10 -21.63 -44.90
N GLN A 33 41.22 -21.55 -46.23
CA GLN A 33 42.53 -21.49 -46.90
C GLN A 33 43.34 -20.26 -46.47
N PHE A 34 42.70 -19.10 -46.31
CA PHE A 34 43.38 -17.88 -45.84
C PHE A 34 43.99 -18.10 -44.45
N PHE A 35 43.23 -18.64 -43.50
CA PHE A 35 43.73 -18.85 -42.14
C PHE A 35 44.81 -19.94 -42.06
N GLU A 36 44.76 -20.97 -42.91
CA GLU A 36 45.77 -22.04 -42.95
C GLU A 36 47.08 -21.63 -43.62
N THR A 37 47.02 -20.73 -44.61
CA THR A 37 48.20 -20.28 -45.37
C THR A 37 48.88 -19.07 -44.75
N HIS A 38 48.16 -18.24 -43.99
CA HIS A 38 48.70 -16.99 -43.46
C HIS A 38 49.67 -17.24 -42.28
N PRO A 39 50.94 -16.77 -42.35
CA PRO A 39 51.98 -17.10 -41.36
C PRO A 39 51.67 -16.62 -39.94
N ALA A 40 50.93 -15.51 -39.79
CA ALA A 40 50.54 -14.98 -38.47
C ALA A 40 49.34 -15.69 -37.82
N TYR A 41 48.51 -16.41 -38.60
CA TYR A 41 47.24 -16.97 -38.11
C TYR A 41 47.19 -18.49 -38.14
N LYS A 42 48.13 -19.13 -38.84
CA LYS A 42 48.20 -20.59 -39.01
C LYS A 42 48.12 -21.37 -37.69
N ASP A 43 48.84 -20.93 -36.66
CA ASP A 43 48.87 -21.61 -35.35
C ASP A 43 47.52 -21.56 -34.62
N ILE A 44 46.70 -20.54 -34.91
CA ILE A 44 45.39 -20.31 -34.29
C ILE A 44 44.21 -20.52 -35.26
N ALA A 45 44.45 -21.03 -36.47
CA ALA A 45 43.43 -21.23 -37.51
C ALA A 45 42.23 -22.06 -36.99
N HIS A 46 42.48 -23.02 -36.10
CA HIS A 46 41.45 -23.86 -35.48
C HIS A 46 40.47 -23.11 -34.55
N ARG A 47 40.78 -21.87 -34.13
CA ARG A 47 39.93 -21.01 -33.28
C ARG A 47 39.40 -19.78 -34.03
N LEU A 48 39.55 -19.74 -35.35
CA LEU A 48 39.16 -18.63 -36.19
C LEU A 48 38.15 -19.10 -37.25
N GLY A 49 37.56 -18.12 -37.93
CA GLY A 49 36.64 -18.34 -39.02
C GLY A 49 35.18 -18.52 -38.62
N THR A 50 34.33 -18.41 -39.63
CA THR A 50 32.87 -18.50 -39.51
C THR A 50 32.40 -19.83 -38.88
N PRO A 51 32.97 -21.00 -39.20
CA PRO A 51 32.54 -22.26 -38.59
C PRO A 51 32.79 -22.32 -37.08
N TYR A 52 33.92 -21.78 -36.61
CA TYR A 52 34.23 -21.73 -35.19
C TYR A 52 33.33 -20.72 -34.45
N LEU A 53 33.09 -19.56 -35.07
CA LEU A 53 32.16 -18.56 -34.54
C LEU A 53 30.75 -19.15 -34.36
N GLN A 54 30.24 -19.86 -35.36
CA GLN A 54 28.91 -20.48 -35.29
C GLN A 54 28.79 -21.47 -34.13
N ARG A 55 29.79 -22.35 -33.96
CA ARG A 55 29.82 -23.32 -32.84
C ARG A 55 29.87 -22.61 -31.50
N SER A 56 30.75 -21.61 -31.36
CA SER A 56 30.90 -20.85 -30.12
C SER A 56 29.62 -20.10 -29.76
N LEU A 57 28.97 -19.44 -30.71
CA LEU A 57 27.69 -18.77 -30.49
C LEU A 57 26.59 -19.74 -30.07
N ASN A 58 26.51 -20.91 -30.72
CA ASN A 58 25.53 -21.94 -30.38
C ASN A 58 25.74 -22.48 -28.95
N GLU A 59 26.99 -22.81 -28.59
CA GLU A 59 27.33 -23.23 -27.23
C GLU A 59 26.97 -22.17 -26.18
N GLN A 60 27.25 -20.90 -26.48
CA GLN A 60 26.92 -19.79 -25.57
C GLN A 60 25.43 -19.59 -25.43
N LEU A 61 24.67 -19.72 -26.52
CA LEU A 61 23.22 -19.64 -26.50
C LEU A 61 22.63 -20.77 -25.66
N ILE A 62 23.04 -22.02 -25.89
CA ILE A 62 22.58 -23.19 -25.14
C ILE A 62 22.91 -23.02 -23.65
N LYS A 63 24.12 -22.58 -23.33
CA LYS A 63 24.53 -22.32 -21.94
C LYS A 63 23.69 -21.22 -21.29
N HIS A 64 23.36 -20.17 -22.03
CA HIS A 64 22.51 -19.10 -21.53
C HIS A 64 21.08 -19.57 -21.30
N ILE A 65 20.49 -20.31 -22.24
CA ILE A 65 19.14 -20.90 -22.10
C ILE A 65 19.08 -21.79 -20.86
N LYS A 66 20.04 -22.71 -20.69
CA LYS A 66 20.11 -23.59 -19.51
C LYS A 66 20.26 -22.82 -18.21
N LYS A 67 21.00 -21.71 -18.20
CA LYS A 67 21.17 -20.86 -17.02
C LYS A 67 19.89 -20.07 -16.68
N SER A 68 19.16 -19.61 -17.69
CA SER A 68 17.97 -18.77 -17.51
C SER A 68 16.69 -19.59 -17.24
N MET A 69 16.64 -20.84 -17.72
CA MET A 69 15.46 -21.71 -17.62
C MET A 69 14.97 -21.97 -16.17
N PRO A 70 15.83 -22.32 -15.19
CA PRO A 70 15.39 -22.52 -13.80
C PRO A 70 14.75 -21.27 -13.20
N GLY A 71 15.31 -20.09 -13.50
CA GLY A 71 14.76 -18.82 -13.04
C GLY A 71 13.41 -18.49 -13.66
N LEU A 72 13.18 -18.89 -14.92
CA LEU A 72 11.87 -18.76 -15.57
C LEU A 72 10.84 -19.72 -14.97
N MET A 73 11.22 -20.96 -14.67
CA MET A 73 10.35 -21.94 -14.02
C MET A 73 9.93 -21.46 -12.62
N GLN A 74 10.88 -20.97 -11.82
CA GLN A 74 10.56 -20.43 -10.50
C GLN A 74 9.61 -19.23 -10.55
N LYS A 75 9.81 -18.34 -11.53
CA LYS A 75 8.89 -17.21 -11.74
C LYS A 75 7.50 -17.69 -12.15
N LEU A 76 7.42 -18.66 -13.07
CA LEU A 76 6.15 -19.25 -13.49
C LEU A 76 5.42 -19.89 -12.31
N ASP A 77 6.09 -20.70 -11.50
CA ASP A 77 5.50 -21.32 -10.31
C ASP A 77 4.98 -20.29 -9.32
N THR A 78 5.71 -19.18 -9.14
CA THR A 78 5.29 -18.09 -8.26
C THR A 78 4.04 -17.43 -8.81
N THR A 79 4.02 -17.10 -10.10
CA THR A 79 2.85 -16.48 -10.76
C THR A 79 1.64 -17.41 -10.77
N VAL A 80 1.83 -18.72 -10.98
CA VAL A 80 0.75 -19.71 -10.90
C VAL A 80 0.13 -19.72 -9.50
N ARG A 81 0.96 -19.81 -8.44
CA ARG A 81 0.47 -19.77 -7.05
C ARG A 81 -0.25 -18.46 -6.72
N GLU A 82 0.27 -17.33 -7.18
CA GLU A 82 -0.39 -16.03 -6.99
C GLU A 82 -1.78 -16.03 -7.65
N VAL A 83 -1.89 -16.53 -8.88
CA VAL A 83 -3.17 -16.63 -9.59
C VAL A 83 -4.13 -17.62 -8.92
N GLU A 84 -3.65 -18.77 -8.44
CA GLU A 84 -4.46 -19.75 -7.70
C GLU A 84 -5.04 -19.15 -6.42
N VAL A 85 -4.23 -18.41 -5.65
CA VAL A 85 -4.69 -17.71 -4.44
C VAL A 85 -5.74 -16.65 -4.77
N GLN A 86 -5.56 -15.90 -5.87
CA GLN A 86 -6.58 -14.95 -6.31
C GLN A 86 -7.85 -15.69 -6.78
N GLN A 87 -7.72 -16.79 -7.50
CA GLN A 87 -8.84 -17.60 -7.97
C GLN A 87 -9.65 -18.16 -6.81
N GLU A 88 -9.02 -18.65 -5.73
CA GLU A 88 -9.73 -19.10 -4.54
C GLU A 88 -10.53 -17.96 -3.88
N LYS A 89 -9.94 -16.76 -3.78
CA LYS A 89 -10.64 -15.56 -3.28
C LYS A 89 -11.85 -15.21 -4.14
N PHE A 90 -11.72 -15.29 -5.48
CA PHE A 90 -12.83 -15.02 -6.39
C PHE A 90 -13.86 -16.16 -6.45
N ALA A 91 -13.45 -17.42 -6.32
CA ALA A 91 -14.34 -18.58 -6.33
C ALA A 91 -15.24 -18.59 -5.09
N LEU A 92 -14.72 -18.14 -3.94
CA LEU A 92 -15.53 -17.85 -2.76
C LEU A 92 -16.62 -16.81 -3.05
N SER A 93 -16.46 -15.96 -4.07
CA SER A 93 -17.35 -14.85 -4.38
C SER A 93 -18.59 -15.21 -5.24
N PHE A 94 -18.64 -16.39 -5.88
CA PHE A 94 -19.66 -16.67 -6.92
C PHE A 94 -20.38 -18.04 -6.88
N GLY A 95 -20.10 -18.94 -5.94
CA GLY A 95 -20.75 -20.27 -5.95
C GLY A 95 -21.97 -20.42 -5.02
N ASN A 96 -23.18 -20.63 -5.54
CA ASN A 96 -24.43 -20.95 -4.80
C ASN A 96 -24.94 -19.93 -3.75
N GLU A 97 -26.28 -19.83 -3.60
CA GLU A 97 -26.96 -18.93 -2.63
C GLU A 97 -26.46 -19.09 -1.17
N ASN A 98 -26.03 -20.30 -0.79
CA ASN A 98 -25.47 -20.55 0.55
C ASN A 98 -24.07 -19.97 0.76
N SER A 99 -23.26 -19.82 -0.28
CA SER A 99 -21.94 -19.19 -0.13
C SER A 99 -22.07 -17.68 -0.09
N LYS A 100 -23.07 -17.08 -0.74
CA LYS A 100 -23.37 -15.63 -0.60
C LYS A 100 -23.56 -15.23 0.87
N ARG A 101 -24.37 -16.00 1.61
CA ARG A 101 -24.56 -15.78 3.06
C ARG A 101 -23.26 -15.93 3.86
N LYS A 102 -22.43 -16.94 3.53
CA LYS A 102 -21.12 -17.13 4.17
C LYS A 102 -20.14 -16.00 3.88
N ILE A 103 -20.11 -15.47 2.65
CA ILE A 103 -19.29 -14.30 2.30
C ILE A 103 -19.73 -13.09 3.09
N ILE A 104 -21.03 -12.78 3.09
CA ILE A 104 -21.56 -11.63 3.82
C ILE A 104 -21.23 -11.77 5.31
N PHE A 105 -21.39 -12.96 5.87
CA PHE A 105 -21.01 -13.24 7.26
C PHE A 105 -19.51 -13.03 7.51
N ASN A 106 -18.64 -13.57 6.66
CA ASN A 106 -17.19 -13.42 6.78
C ASN A 106 -16.76 -11.95 6.63
N ALA A 107 -17.35 -11.21 5.68
CA ALA A 107 -17.10 -9.79 5.47
C ALA A 107 -17.58 -8.95 6.67
N LEU A 108 -18.77 -9.24 7.22
CA LEU A 108 -19.24 -8.61 8.45
C LEU A 108 -18.32 -8.92 9.63
N GLN A 109 -17.81 -10.15 9.73
CA GLN A 109 -16.86 -10.54 10.77
C GLN A 109 -15.53 -9.81 10.60
N GLU A 110 -15.03 -9.64 9.38
CA GLU A 110 -13.82 -8.88 9.08
C GLU A 110 -13.98 -7.40 9.42
N ILE A 111 -15.11 -6.79 9.06
CA ILE A 111 -15.44 -5.40 9.42
C ILE A 111 -15.52 -5.24 10.94
N ASN A 112 -16.19 -6.15 11.65
CA ASN A 112 -16.26 -6.12 13.11
C ASN A 112 -14.87 -6.24 13.74
N ASN A 113 -14.01 -7.13 13.23
CA ASN A 113 -12.64 -7.29 13.70
C ASN A 113 -11.80 -6.03 13.43
N GLU A 114 -11.93 -5.41 12.25
CA GLU A 114 -11.23 -4.17 11.91
C GLU A 114 -11.70 -3.00 12.76
N PHE A 115 -13.01 -2.88 12.99
CA PHE A 115 -13.58 -1.88 13.89
C PHE A 115 -13.10 -2.08 15.32
N ASP A 116 -13.10 -3.31 15.83
CA ASP A 116 -12.57 -3.64 17.16
C ASP A 116 -11.05 -3.34 17.27
N MET A 117 -10.27 -3.54 16.20
CA MET A 117 -8.85 -3.13 16.19
C MET A 117 -8.66 -1.62 16.19
N LYS A 118 -9.50 -0.86 15.46
CA LYS A 118 -9.38 0.59 15.32
C LYS A 118 -9.95 1.36 16.51
N VAL A 119 -11.09 0.92 17.04
CA VAL A 119 -11.86 1.60 18.10
C VAL A 119 -11.69 0.90 19.45
N GLY A 120 -11.62 -0.43 19.45
CA GLY A 120 -11.51 -1.23 20.66
C GLY A 120 -10.12 -1.21 21.30
N LEU A 121 -10.05 -1.78 22.50
CA LEU A 121 -8.80 -2.00 23.21
C LEU A 121 -7.96 -2.99 22.39
N VAL A 122 -6.80 -2.53 21.90
CA VAL A 122 -5.78 -3.37 21.24
C VAL A 122 -5.36 -4.61 22.10
N LEU A 123 -5.79 -4.66 23.36
CA LEU A 123 -5.52 -5.70 24.35
C LEU A 123 -6.15 -7.08 24.05
N LYS A 124 -7.12 -7.23 23.13
CA LYS A 124 -7.67 -8.57 22.82
C LYS A 124 -6.77 -9.41 21.91
N SER A 125 -5.82 -8.80 21.19
CA SER A 125 -4.87 -9.54 20.35
C SER A 125 -3.45 -9.00 20.54
N SER A 126 -2.70 -9.66 21.43
CA SER A 126 -1.30 -9.37 21.79
C SER A 126 -0.29 -9.44 20.61
N LYS A 127 -0.73 -9.65 19.36
CA LYS A 127 0.14 -9.87 18.18
C LYS A 127 0.03 -8.80 17.10
N ALA A 128 -0.86 -7.81 17.22
CA ALA A 128 -0.94 -6.72 16.24
C ALA A 128 0.19 -5.70 16.49
N PRO A 129 0.91 -5.23 15.44
CA PRO A 129 1.91 -4.19 15.57
C PRO A 129 1.24 -2.91 16.06
N LEU A 130 1.55 -2.51 17.29
CA LEU A 130 1.08 -1.26 17.88
C LEU A 130 1.72 -0.08 17.15
N GLU A 131 0.90 0.77 16.56
CA GLU A 131 1.34 2.03 15.97
C GLU A 131 1.78 2.97 17.12
N LYS A 132 3.09 3.26 17.20
CA LYS A 132 3.69 4.02 18.31
C LYS A 132 3.69 5.53 18.11
N ASP A 133 3.41 5.99 16.89
CA ASP A 133 3.54 7.39 16.49
C ASP A 133 2.22 8.17 16.61
N LYS A 134 1.08 7.48 16.55
CA LYS A 134 -0.27 8.09 16.54
C LYS A 134 -1.19 7.41 17.53
N LEU A 135 -2.09 8.19 18.12
CA LEU A 135 -3.17 7.67 18.97
C LEU A 135 -4.17 6.92 18.09
N THR A 136 -4.51 5.70 18.50
CA THR A 136 -5.55 4.88 17.84
C THR A 136 -6.94 5.43 18.10
N GLY A 137 -7.94 5.04 17.30
CA GLY A 137 -9.30 5.63 17.33
C GLY A 137 -9.91 5.70 18.73
N GLY A 138 -9.91 4.59 19.47
CA GLY A 138 -10.42 4.56 20.84
C GLY A 138 -9.65 5.47 21.81
N ALA A 139 -8.31 5.50 21.70
CA ALA A 139 -7.47 6.38 22.51
C ALA A 139 -7.66 7.86 22.16
N LEU A 140 -7.87 8.17 20.88
CA LEU A 140 -8.17 9.52 20.39
C LEU A 140 -9.50 10.01 20.94
N ILE A 141 -10.56 9.19 20.89
CA ILE A 141 -11.88 9.50 21.45
C ILE A 141 -11.75 9.76 22.95
N ASN A 142 -11.05 8.87 23.67
CA ASN A 142 -10.85 9.02 25.11
C ASN A 142 -10.11 10.31 25.45
N ARG A 143 -9.04 10.63 24.72
CA ARG A 143 -8.29 11.88 24.88
C ARG A 143 -9.15 13.10 24.59
N LEU A 144 -9.94 13.09 23.52
CA LEU A 144 -10.82 14.21 23.18
C LEU A 144 -11.87 14.45 24.28
N MET A 145 -12.45 13.37 24.82
CA MET A 145 -13.41 13.43 25.93
C MET A 145 -12.76 13.92 27.24
N ASN A 146 -11.56 13.44 27.57
CA ASN A 146 -10.95 13.77 28.86
C ASN A 146 -10.15 15.09 28.87
N GLU A 147 -9.55 15.49 27.76
CA GLU A 147 -8.78 16.74 27.67
C GLU A 147 -9.66 17.89 27.18
N LYS A 148 -10.29 17.77 26.01
CA LYS A 148 -11.01 18.89 25.39
C LYS A 148 -12.37 19.11 26.04
N TYR A 149 -13.18 18.05 26.14
CA TYR A 149 -14.54 18.15 26.65
C TYR A 149 -14.56 18.52 28.15
N ARG A 150 -13.74 17.86 28.98
CA ARG A 150 -13.60 18.23 30.40
C ARG A 150 -13.12 19.67 30.59
N SER A 151 -12.12 20.11 29.81
CA SER A 151 -11.63 21.49 29.90
C SER A 151 -12.66 22.51 29.43
N ALA A 152 -13.48 22.18 28.43
CA ALA A 152 -14.56 23.06 27.97
C ALA A 152 -15.61 23.26 29.08
N ILE A 153 -16.01 22.19 29.77
CA ILE A 153 -16.93 22.28 30.92
C ILE A 153 -16.30 23.09 32.06
N GLN A 154 -15.01 22.91 32.35
CA GLN A 154 -14.34 23.65 33.43
C GLN A 154 -14.15 25.14 33.10
N LYS A 155 -13.85 25.48 31.84
CA LYS A 155 -13.74 26.87 31.36
C LYS A 155 -15.08 27.56 31.24
N MET A 156 -16.17 26.80 31.17
CA MET A 156 -17.52 27.29 31.37
C MET A 156 -17.72 27.60 32.86
N SER A 157 -16.94 28.52 33.40
CA SER A 157 -17.15 29.07 34.72
C SER A 157 -18.40 29.92 34.66
N LEU A 158 -19.43 29.51 35.39
CA LEU A 158 -20.64 30.29 35.61
C LEU A 158 -20.24 31.70 36.08
N ASN A 159 -20.60 32.73 35.32
CA ASN A 159 -20.34 34.10 35.72
C ASN A 159 -21.30 34.46 36.86
N ASN A 160 -20.87 34.17 38.08
CA ASN A 160 -21.68 34.31 39.29
C ASN A 160 -22.29 35.72 39.45
N GLU A 161 -21.59 36.76 39.01
CA GLU A 161 -22.07 38.14 39.04
C GLU A 161 -23.26 38.35 38.10
N GLN A 162 -23.15 37.87 36.86
CA GLN A 162 -24.18 38.03 35.85
C GLN A 162 -25.39 37.16 36.17
N MET A 163 -25.17 35.92 36.58
CA MET A 163 -26.23 35.01 37.02
C MET A 163 -27.02 35.57 38.21
N ARG A 164 -26.35 36.19 39.19
CA ARG A 164 -27.03 36.84 40.32
C ARG A 164 -27.93 37.99 39.88
N ARG A 165 -27.51 38.77 38.87
CA ARG A 165 -28.34 39.83 38.29
C ARG A 165 -29.55 39.26 37.56
N GLU A 166 -29.36 38.21 36.76
CA GLU A 166 -30.43 37.54 36.03
C GLU A 166 -31.44 36.88 36.99
N ILE A 167 -30.98 36.21 38.06
CA ILE A 167 -31.84 35.68 39.13
C ILE A 167 -32.66 36.80 39.78
N SER A 168 -32.02 37.93 40.13
CA SER A 168 -32.73 39.05 40.74
C SER A 168 -33.81 39.61 39.82
N LEU A 169 -33.50 39.78 38.53
CA LEU A 169 -34.44 40.28 37.53
C LEU A 169 -35.59 39.29 37.28
N ALA A 170 -35.30 38.00 37.19
CA ALA A 170 -36.30 36.96 37.01
C ALA A 170 -37.26 36.90 38.20
N ILE A 171 -36.74 36.97 39.44
CA ILE A 171 -37.57 37.00 40.65
C ILE A 171 -38.45 38.25 40.69
N THR A 172 -37.92 39.44 40.36
CA THR A 172 -38.74 40.67 40.31
C THR A 172 -39.79 40.62 39.22
N ASN A 173 -39.46 40.10 38.03
CA ASN A 173 -40.40 40.01 36.91
C ASN A 173 -41.53 39.01 37.20
N ILE A 174 -41.23 37.88 37.84
CA ILE A 174 -42.24 36.87 38.22
C ILE A 174 -43.13 37.36 39.36
N ARG A 175 -42.57 38.11 40.33
CA ARG A 175 -43.36 38.74 41.39
C ARG A 175 -44.27 39.87 40.88
N GLY A 176 -43.83 40.58 39.85
CA GLY A 176 -44.59 41.67 39.25
C GLY A 176 -44.97 42.73 40.29
N VAL A 177 -46.26 43.03 40.41
CA VAL A 177 -46.80 44.07 41.31
C VAL A 177 -47.08 43.55 42.74
N HIS A 178 -46.94 42.26 42.98
CA HIS A 178 -47.29 41.63 44.27
C HIS A 178 -46.06 41.43 45.16
N LEU A 179 -46.19 41.76 46.45
CA LEU A 179 -45.14 41.54 47.45
C LEU A 179 -45.12 40.05 47.86
N GLY A 180 -44.28 39.25 47.20
CA GLY A 180 -44.13 37.82 47.48
C GLY A 180 -43.24 37.54 48.68
N LEU A 181 -43.76 36.83 49.68
CA LEU A 181 -43.03 36.41 50.89
C LEU A 181 -42.00 35.30 50.61
N PHE A 182 -42.20 34.52 49.53
CA PHE A 182 -41.33 33.40 49.12
C PHE A 182 -40.67 33.65 47.76
N THR A 183 -39.57 32.96 47.49
CA THR A 183 -38.89 32.97 46.18
C THR A 183 -39.61 32.04 45.20
N PRO A 184 -39.97 32.50 43.99
CA PRO A 184 -40.68 31.68 43.01
C PRO A 184 -39.77 30.63 42.36
N ASP A 185 -40.21 29.36 42.34
CA ASP A 185 -39.47 28.23 41.77
C ASP A 185 -39.24 28.36 40.25
N MET A 186 -40.19 29.01 39.54
CA MET A 186 -40.08 29.25 38.10
C MET A 186 -38.86 30.11 37.71
N ALA A 187 -38.41 31.02 38.59
CA ALA A 187 -37.19 31.82 38.33
C ALA A 187 -35.95 30.93 38.31
N PHE A 188 -35.89 29.94 39.21
CA PHE A 188 -34.80 28.99 39.27
C PHE A 188 -34.79 28.06 38.06
N GLU A 189 -35.96 27.51 37.71
CA GLU A 189 -36.09 26.60 36.57
C GLU A 189 -35.69 27.27 35.24
N ALA A 190 -36.14 28.51 35.00
CA ALA A 190 -35.81 29.25 33.79
C ALA A 190 -34.29 29.46 33.61
N ILE A 191 -33.59 29.75 34.71
CA ILE A 191 -32.14 30.02 34.69
C ILE A 191 -31.36 28.73 34.51
N VAL A 192 -31.76 27.66 35.19
CA VAL A 192 -31.13 26.34 35.01
C VAL A 192 -31.29 25.84 33.58
N ILE A 193 -32.47 25.99 32.98
CA ILE A 193 -32.70 25.59 31.57
C ILE A 193 -31.83 26.41 30.61
N SER A 194 -31.73 27.72 30.82
CA SER A 194 -30.87 28.60 30.00
C SER A 194 -29.40 28.18 30.06
N GLU A 195 -28.88 27.93 31.26
CA GLU A 195 -27.49 27.48 31.47
C GLU A 195 -27.22 26.09 30.89
N LEU A 196 -28.19 25.16 31.00
CA LEU A 196 -28.09 23.84 30.35
C LEU A 196 -28.11 23.96 28.81
N GLY A 197 -28.88 24.90 28.26
CA GLY A 197 -28.89 25.20 26.83
C GLY A 197 -27.55 25.76 26.34
N ALA A 198 -26.97 26.69 27.09
CA ALA A 198 -25.64 27.22 26.82
C ALA A 198 -24.57 26.12 26.89
N CYS A 199 -24.68 25.21 27.88
CA CYS A 199 -23.82 24.04 27.99
C CYS A 199 -23.90 23.17 26.73
N ALA A 200 -25.11 22.85 26.27
CA ALA A 200 -25.33 22.02 25.08
C ALA A 200 -24.76 22.66 23.81
N PHE A 201 -24.90 23.98 23.66
CA PHE A 201 -24.38 24.71 22.50
C PHE A 201 -22.85 24.75 22.50
N ALA A 202 -22.23 25.01 23.65
CA ALA A 202 -20.78 24.97 23.80
C ALA A 202 -20.21 23.56 23.52
N MET A 203 -20.93 22.50 23.91
CA MET A 203 -20.55 21.12 23.61
C MET A 203 -20.53 20.83 22.09
N LEU A 204 -21.50 21.36 21.33
CA LEU A 204 -21.58 21.15 19.88
C LEU A 204 -20.46 21.85 19.09
N ILE A 205 -19.88 22.93 19.60
CA ILE A 205 -18.79 23.67 18.93
C ILE A 205 -17.48 22.86 18.91
N TYR A 206 -17.31 21.91 19.84
CA TYR A 206 -16.07 21.14 20.01
C TYR A 206 -16.13 19.71 19.44
N ILE A 207 -17.28 19.30 18.88
CA ILE A 207 -17.47 18.05 18.12
C ILE A 207 -17.33 18.35 16.63
#